data_AF-A0A9E5A5B6-F1
#
_entry.id   AF-A0A9E5A5B6-F1
#
_cell.length_a   1.000
_cell.length_b   1.000
_cell.length_c   1.000
_cell.angle_alpha   90.00
_cell.angle_beta   90.00
_cell.angle_gamma   90.00
#
_symmetry.space_group_name_H-M   'P 1'
#
loop_
_entity.id
_entity.type
_entity.pdbx_description
1 polymer ?
#
loop_
_entity_poly.entity_id
_entity_poly.type
_entity_poly.pdbx_seq_one_letter_code
_entity_poly.pdbx_strand_id
1 'polypeptide(L)'
;MKNEGPSREEEKYLQTKESIINNFYEQRETEMKYLDTVKRLLDYWKGELRPANVQSKERHDELLKLIDAEEATINKIRNDIDRINEMIDKTEKNLQKIREMVTSLKR
;
A
#
# COMPACT_ATOMS: atom_id res chain seq x y z
N MET A 1 11.58 34.83 -29.56
CA MET A 1 11.53 34.66 -28.09
C MET A 1 11.88 33.22 -27.81
N LYS A 2 12.93 32.97 -27.02
CA LYS A 2 13.44 31.61 -26.78
C LYS A 2 12.53 30.90 -25.78
N ASN A 3 12.16 29.67 -26.12
CA ASN A 3 11.41 28.72 -25.29
C ASN A 3 11.97 28.71 -23.86
N GLU A 4 11.18 29.19 -22.91
CA GLU A 4 11.48 28.95 -21.50
C GLU A 4 10.77 27.65 -21.12
N GLY A 5 11.55 26.72 -20.57
CA GLY A 5 11.06 25.46 -20.02
C GLY A 5 10.06 25.69 -18.89
N PRO A 6 9.63 24.63 -18.18
CA PRO A 6 8.81 24.83 -16.99
C PRO A 6 9.54 25.80 -16.05
N SER A 7 8.80 26.71 -15.44
CA SER A 7 9.40 27.62 -14.46
C SER A 7 10.04 26.78 -13.34
N ARG A 8 11.08 27.30 -12.69
CA ARG A 8 11.74 26.59 -11.57
C ARG A 8 10.77 26.18 -10.45
N GLU A 9 9.63 26.87 -10.34
CA GLU A 9 8.56 26.55 -9.40
C GLU A 9 7.67 25.41 -9.90
N GLU A 10 7.35 25.37 -11.20
CA GLU A 10 6.62 24.28 -11.84
C GLU A 10 7.40 22.96 -11.76
N GLU A 11 8.72 22.99 -12.00
CA GLU A 11 9.58 21.81 -11.87
C GLU A 11 9.60 21.27 -10.43
N LYS A 12 9.78 22.16 -9.44
CA LYS A 12 9.73 21.76 -8.02
C LYS A 12 8.39 21.17 -7.63
N TYR A 13 7.31 21.74 -8.14
CA TYR A 13 5.96 21.25 -7.85
C TYR A 13 5.73 19.86 -8.45
N LEU A 14 6.13 19.63 -9.70
CA LEU A 14 6.07 18.31 -10.34
C LEU A 14 6.92 17.28 -9.60
N GLN A 15 8.17 17.63 -9.27
CA GLN A 15 9.05 16.76 -8.46
C GLN A 15 8.42 16.40 -7.11
N THR A 16 7.78 17.36 -6.45
CA THR A 16 7.08 17.11 -5.18
C THR A 16 5.94 16.11 -5.36
N LYS A 17 5.14 16.26 -6.42
CA LYS A 17 4.04 15.34 -6.72
C LYS A 17 4.53 13.94 -7.09
N GLU A 18 5.61 13.84 -7.86
CA GLU A 18 6.24 12.56 -8.21
C GLU A 18 6.80 11.87 -6.96
N SER A 19 7.44 12.62 -6.04
CA SER A 19 7.88 12.08 -4.75
C SER A 19 6.72 11.56 -3.90
N ILE A 20 5.59 12.27 -3.85
CA ILE A 20 4.39 11.80 -3.14
C ILE A 20 3.88 10.47 -3.72
N ILE A 21 3.82 10.35 -5.05
CA ILE A 21 3.41 9.11 -5.73
C ILE A 21 4.36 7.95 -5.38
N ASN A 22 5.67 8.18 -5.44
CA ASN A 22 6.67 7.17 -5.10
C ASN A 22 6.53 6.70 -3.65
N ASN A 23 6.31 7.63 -2.71
CA ASN A 23 6.06 7.29 -1.31
C ASN A 23 4.81 6.39 -1.16
N PHE A 24 3.74 6.65 -1.91
CA PHE A 24 2.55 5.79 -1.90
C PHE A 24 2.84 4.40 -2.47
N TYR A 25 3.63 4.30 -3.53
CA TYR A 25 4.06 3.00 -4.06
C TYR A 25 4.89 2.20 -3.04
N GLU A 26 5.82 2.86 -2.33
CA GLU A 26 6.63 2.25 -1.27
C GLU A 26 5.78 1.78 -0.08
N GLN A 27 4.80 2.60 0.34
CA GLN A 27 3.84 2.22 1.38
C GLN A 27 3.05 0.97 0.96
N ARG A 28 2.49 0.95 -0.25
CA ARG A 28 1.78 -0.22 -0.79
C ARG A 28 2.65 -1.47 -0.78
N GLU A 29 3.90 -1.36 -1.21
CA GLU A 29 4.82 -2.50 -1.24
C GLU A 29 5.12 -3.03 0.18
N THR A 30 5.26 -2.13 1.15
CA THR A 30 5.47 -2.49 2.56
C THR A 30 4.25 -3.23 3.13
N GLU A 31 3.04 -2.73 2.88
CA GLU A 31 1.79 -3.38 3.29
C GLU A 31 1.63 -4.77 2.65
N MET A 32 2.00 -4.91 1.37
CA MET A 32 2.02 -6.22 0.70
C MET A 32 3.01 -7.20 1.35
N LYS A 33 4.22 -6.76 1.70
CA LYS A 33 5.21 -7.60 2.40
C LYS A 33 4.72 -8.02 3.78
N TYR A 34 3.99 -7.15 4.47
CA TYR A 34 3.37 -7.50 5.74
C TYR A 34 2.29 -8.56 5.54
N LEU A 35 1.40 -8.42 4.55
CA LEU A 35 0.40 -9.45 4.22
C LEU A 35 1.04 -10.81 3.93
N ASP A 36 2.14 -10.84 3.19
CA ASP A 36 2.89 -12.07 2.93
C ASP A 36 3.43 -12.69 4.22
N THR A 37 3.93 -11.86 5.14
CA THR A 37 4.43 -12.32 6.45
C THR A 37 3.31 -12.92 7.29
N VAL A 38 2.17 -12.23 7.41
CA VAL A 38 1.01 -12.74 8.14
C VAL A 38 0.49 -14.03 7.53
N LYS A 39 0.41 -14.11 6.19
CA LYS A 39 -0.01 -15.32 5.50
C LYS A 39 0.90 -16.52 5.84
N ARG A 40 2.22 -16.32 5.88
CA ARG A 40 3.17 -17.36 6.31
C ARG A 40 2.97 -17.78 7.76
N LEU A 41 2.69 -16.84 8.65
CA LEU A 41 2.39 -17.15 10.07
C LEU A 41 1.11 -17.98 10.18
N LEU A 42 0.06 -17.62 9.44
CA LEU A 42 -1.18 -18.40 9.39
C LEU A 42 -0.95 -19.81 8.84
N ASP A 43 -0.17 -19.96 7.77
CA ASP A 43 0.16 -21.27 7.20
C ASP A 43 0.99 -22.12 8.16
N TYR A 44 1.93 -21.51 8.88
CA TYR A 44 2.69 -22.16 9.96
C TYR A 44 1.77 -22.68 11.06
N TRP A 45 0.89 -21.82 11.60
CA TRP A 45 -0.03 -22.23 12.66
C TRP A 45 -1.04 -23.29 12.20
N LYS A 46 -1.52 -23.24 10.96
CA LYS A 46 -2.32 -24.33 10.36
C LYS A 46 -1.53 -25.64 10.28
N GLY A 47 -0.24 -25.57 10.00
CA GLY A 47 0.68 -26.72 10.01
C GLY A 47 0.83 -27.31 11.42
N GLU A 48 1.02 -26.47 12.43
CA GLU A 48 1.14 -26.88 13.84
C GLU A 48 -0.15 -27.49 14.41
N LEU A 49 -1.31 -27.07 13.90
CA LEU A 49 -2.62 -27.62 14.28
C LEU A 49 -2.91 -29.01 13.68
N ARG A 50 -2.26 -29.39 12.57
CA ARG A 50 -2.45 -30.69 11.89
C ARG A 50 -2.04 -31.92 12.72
N PRO A 51 -0.87 -31.93 13.40
CA PRO A 51 -0.44 -33.05 14.22
C PRO A 51 -1.02 -33.04 15.64
N ALA A 52 -1.69 -31.96 16.06
CA ALA A 52 -2.21 -31.79 17.41
C ALA A 52 -3.49 -32.62 17.62
N ASN A 53 -3.33 -33.91 17.88
CA ASN A 53 -4.38 -34.74 18.48
C ASN A 53 -4.60 -34.26 19.93
N VAL A 54 -5.52 -33.32 20.14
CA VAL A 54 -6.26 -33.03 21.40
C VAL A 54 -5.43 -32.68 22.66
N GLN A 55 -4.10 -32.56 22.60
CA GLN A 55 -3.27 -32.49 23.83
C GLN A 55 -3.37 -31.20 24.66
N SER A 56 -4.06 -30.15 24.18
CA SER A 56 -4.45 -29.01 25.02
C SER A 56 -5.55 -28.21 24.32
N LYS A 57 -6.76 -28.25 24.88
CA LYS A 57 -7.90 -27.41 24.45
C LYS A 57 -7.55 -25.92 24.53
N GLU A 58 -6.76 -25.53 25.54
CA GLU A 58 -6.28 -24.15 25.72
C GLU A 58 -5.38 -23.70 24.56
N ARG A 59 -4.46 -24.55 24.10
CA ARG A 59 -3.57 -24.23 22.97
C ARG A 59 -4.36 -24.06 21.68
N HIS A 60 -5.39 -24.88 21.48
CA HIS A 60 -6.31 -24.76 20.34
C HIS A 60 -7.11 -23.44 20.41
N ASP A 61 -7.65 -23.09 21.58
CA ASP A 61 -8.42 -21.86 21.78
C ASP A 61 -7.55 -20.59 21.64
N GLU A 62 -6.30 -20.63 22.10
CA GLU A 62 -5.31 -19.56 21.89
C GLU A 62 -4.98 -19.39 20.40
N LEU A 63 -4.80 -20.49 19.66
CA LEU A 63 -4.52 -20.45 18.23
C LEU A 63 -5.69 -19.91 17.41
N LEU A 64 -6.93 -20.25 17.78
CA LEU A 64 -8.11 -19.65 17.17
C LEU A 64 -8.15 -18.12 17.39
N LYS A 65 -7.88 -17.66 18.62
CA LYS A 65 -7.82 -16.21 18.90
C LYS A 65 -6.73 -15.50 18.10
N LEU A 66 -5.58 -16.14 17.90
CA LEU A 66 -4.51 -15.61 17.04
C LEU A 66 -4.96 -15.55 15.58
N ILE A 67 -5.61 -16.59 15.07
CA ILE A 67 -6.16 -16.60 13.70
C ILE A 67 -7.18 -15.45 13.52
N ASP A 68 -8.12 -15.30 14.45
CA ASP A 68 -9.13 -14.23 14.40
C ASP A 68 -8.49 -12.83 14.42
N ALA A 69 -7.47 -12.64 15.26
CA ALA A 69 -6.72 -11.39 15.32
C ALA A 69 -5.95 -11.10 14.03
N GLU A 70 -5.34 -12.12 13.43
CA GLU A 70 -4.61 -11.99 12.17
C GLU A 70 -5.56 -11.74 10.98
N GLU A 71 -6.73 -12.35 10.94
CA GLU A 71 -7.76 -12.05 9.92
C GLU A 71 -8.24 -10.59 10.01
N ALA A 72 -8.46 -10.08 11.22
CA ALA A 72 -8.77 -8.68 11.43
C ALA A 72 -7.65 -7.75 10.94
N THR A 73 -6.39 -8.13 11.17
CA THR A 73 -5.22 -7.40 10.68
C THR A 73 -5.12 -7.42 9.15
N ILE A 74 -5.31 -8.57 8.51
CA ILE A 74 -5.35 -8.70 7.04
C ILE A 74 -6.41 -7.79 6.43
N ASN A 75 -7.61 -7.76 7.02
CA ASN A 75 -8.70 -6.93 6.52
C ASN A 75 -8.37 -5.43 6.62
N LYS A 76 -7.72 -4.99 7.71
CA LYS A 76 -7.25 -3.60 7.83
C LYS A 76 -6.25 -3.25 6.73
N ILE A 77 -5.28 -4.13 6.50
CA ILE A 77 -4.21 -3.88 5.53
C ILE A 77 -4.74 -3.86 4.10
N ARG A 78 -5.70 -4.74 3.76
CA ARG A 78 -6.39 -4.68 2.47
C ARG A 78 -7.08 -3.33 2.27
N ASN A 79 -7.80 -2.84 3.28
CA ASN A 79 -8.43 -1.53 3.22
C ASN A 79 -7.40 -0.39 3.07
N ASP A 80 -6.24 -0.49 3.72
CA ASP A 80 -5.18 0.50 3.60
C ASP A 80 -4.52 0.47 2.21
N ILE A 81 -4.31 -0.72 1.63
CA ILE A 81 -3.87 -0.86 0.22
C ILE A 81 -4.88 -0.22 -0.74
N ASP A 82 -6.18 -0.46 -0.54
CA ASP A 82 -7.22 0.13 -1.39
C ASP A 82 -7.20 1.66 -1.32
N ARG A 83 -7.06 2.22 -0.12
CA ARG A 83 -6.90 3.67 0.07
C ARG A 83 -5.63 4.21 -0.59
N ILE A 84 -4.52 3.49 -0.51
CA ILE A 84 -3.27 3.87 -1.17
C ILE A 84 -3.45 3.91 -2.69
N ASN A 85 -4.12 2.91 -3.27
CA ASN A 85 -4.44 2.89 -4.70
C ASN A 85 -5.31 4.10 -5.10
N GLU A 86 -6.34 4.44 -4.33
CA GLU A 86 -7.16 5.63 -4.58
C GLU A 86 -6.33 6.93 -4.52
N MET A 87 -5.38 7.02 -3.59
CA MET A 87 -4.48 8.18 -3.47
C MET A 87 -3.50 8.28 -4.65
N ILE A 88 -2.96 7.16 -5.13
CA ILE A 88 -2.13 7.10 -6.33
C ILE A 88 -2.93 7.60 -7.53
N ASP A 89 -4.10 7.01 -7.80
CA ASP A 89 -4.98 7.39 -8.93
C ASP A 89 -5.32 8.87 -8.94
N LYS A 90 -5.68 9.42 -7.76
CA LYS A 90 -6.01 10.85 -7.62
C LYS A 90 -4.79 11.72 -7.89
N THR A 91 -3.62 11.32 -7.41
CA THR A 91 -2.38 12.09 -7.57
C THR A 91 -1.90 12.05 -9.02
N GLU A 92 -1.97 10.90 -9.69
CA GLU A 92 -1.66 10.75 -11.11
C GLU A 92 -2.60 11.57 -12.01
N LYS A 93 -3.91 11.53 -11.76
CA LYS A 93 -4.89 12.36 -12.49
C LYS A 93 -4.61 13.85 -12.33
N ASN A 94 -4.25 14.28 -11.12
CA ASN A 94 -3.88 15.67 -10.88
C ASN A 94 -2.59 16.04 -11.62
N LEU A 95 -1.57 15.19 -11.56
CA LEU A 95 -0.30 15.38 -12.27
C LEU A 95 -0.53 15.52 -13.79
N GLN A 96 -1.39 14.68 -14.36
CA GLN A 96 -1.74 14.74 -15.77
C GLN A 96 -2.39 16.08 -16.14
N LYS A 97 -3.36 16.57 -15.36
CA LYS A 97 -3.97 17.89 -15.57
C LYS A 97 -2.95 19.02 -15.51
N ILE A 98 -2.02 18.96 -14.56
CA ILE A 98 -0.94 19.96 -14.43
C ILE A 98 -0.05 19.94 -15.68
N ARG A 99 0.33 18.74 -16.16
CA ARG A 99 1.13 18.59 -17.39
C ARG A 99 0.41 19.16 -18.61
N GLU A 100 -0.89 18.93 -18.73
CA GLU A 100 -1.72 19.50 -19.80
C GLU A 100 -1.78 21.03 -19.73
N MET A 101 -2.01 21.60 -18.54
CA MET A 101 -2.01 23.05 -18.33
C MET A 101 -0.67 23.68 -18.72
N VAL A 102 0.45 23.15 -18.22
CA VAL A 102 1.80 23.63 -18.55
C VAL A 102 2.07 23.52 -20.05
N THR A 103 1.61 22.45 -20.71
CA THR A 103 1.77 22.28 -22.16
C THR A 103 0.94 23.30 -22.94
N SER A 104 -0.29 23.59 -22.49
CA SER A 104 -1.16 24.58 -23.13
C SER A 104 -0.65 26.02 -23.00
N LEU A 105 0.00 26.37 -21.88
CA LEU A 105 0.61 27.68 -21.66
C LEU A 105 1.89 27.90 -22.50
N LYS A 106 2.49 26.84 -23.02
CA LYS A 106 3.69 26.88 -23.87
C LYS A 106 3.39 26.94 -25.38
N ARG A 107 2.12 26.80 -25.79
CA ARG A 107 1.65 26.97 -27.18
C ARG A 107 1.18 28.40 -27.43
#